data_AF-A0A238KYG3-F1
#
_entry.id   AF-A0A238KYG3-F1
#
_cell.length_a   1.000
_cell.length_b   1.000
_cell.length_c   1.000
_cell.angle_alpha   90.00
_cell.angle_beta   90.00
_cell.angle_gamma   90.00
#
_symmetry.space_group_name_H-M   'P 1'
#
loop_
_entity.id
_entity.type
_entity.pdbx_description
1 polymer ?
#
loop_
_entity_poly.entity_id
_entity_poly.type
_entity_poly.pdbx_seq_one_letter_code
_entity_poly.pdbx_strand_id
1 'polypeptide(L)'
;MIVDQISPRNSRRFRGQRTYVDLPDTLRVRFSDETNSWESTEKIIPWLRHEGPIDLTEELSIQGKTDPDEVEIEAVRRMHEVSLRPDRFSVIQDGAARVATRGDMVMLSHYVLDSAQVAARVVLTEGAAAELDEEFQMIAGQIYALRFRVFDGVDDVIGASVVAQVSGTIGTTRLVTILDTVDRPYLGEDSFAAHIIAVEPAEDMAVHLARVNGAPGLDALAVAHVVSDWTPIIGEASPSFGLPSVSELAGIDIDGTEIVIGASVTGSDAIYIRSIRVEHRMLGAAAGDTAEILGSSGAAAATQNIGLSRAATVDGVVLTDGSRVLVTGQSDGTQNGIYIVETAGAWSRAPGG
;
A
#
# COMPACT_ATOMS: atom_id res chain seq x y z
N MET A 1 14.53 -26.18 -1.71
CA MET A 1 15.31 -27.25 -1.04
C MET A 1 16.76 -26.81 -0.97
N ILE A 2 17.47 -27.08 0.13
CA ILE A 2 18.90 -26.79 0.28
C ILE A 2 19.66 -27.99 -0.28
N VAL A 3 20.52 -27.78 -1.28
CA VAL A 3 21.18 -28.86 -2.03
C VAL A 3 22.57 -29.17 -1.51
N ASP A 4 23.24 -28.20 -0.87
CA ASP A 4 24.60 -28.40 -0.35
C ASP A 4 24.95 -27.42 0.77
N GLN A 5 26.00 -27.72 1.52
CA GLN A 5 26.53 -26.92 2.61
C GLN A 5 28.00 -26.60 2.34
N ILE A 6 28.35 -25.32 2.33
CA ILE A 6 29.71 -24.84 2.06
C ILE A 6 30.24 -24.19 3.33
N SER A 7 31.38 -24.70 3.79
CA SER A 7 32.05 -24.27 5.01
C SER A 7 33.57 -24.13 4.77
N PRO A 8 34.33 -23.56 5.72
CA PRO A 8 35.79 -23.50 5.63
C PRO A 8 36.46 -24.89 5.58
N ARG A 9 35.74 -25.98 5.92
CA ARG A 9 36.26 -27.36 5.91
C ARG A 9 36.26 -27.97 4.52
N ASN A 10 35.30 -27.59 3.67
CA ASN A 10 35.16 -28.13 2.32
C ASN A 10 35.43 -27.09 1.22
N SER A 11 35.85 -25.88 1.59
CA SER A 11 36.17 -24.82 0.65
C SER A 11 37.33 -23.95 1.12
N ARG A 12 37.98 -23.29 0.17
CA ARG A 12 39.10 -22.38 0.38
C ARG A 12 38.94 -21.10 -0.43
N ARG A 13 39.77 -20.10 -0.12
CA ARG A 13 39.79 -18.79 -0.80
C ARG A 13 38.43 -18.09 -0.84
N PHE A 14 37.74 -18.06 0.31
CA PHE A 14 36.50 -17.31 0.45
C PHE A 14 36.73 -15.82 0.17
N ARG A 15 35.83 -15.22 -0.62
CA ARG A 15 35.78 -13.78 -0.89
C ARG A 15 34.33 -13.31 -0.83
N GLY A 16 34.09 -12.25 -0.06
CA GLY A 16 32.85 -11.48 -0.11
C GLY A 16 33.09 -10.15 -0.82
N GLN A 17 32.19 -9.77 -1.70
CA GLN A 17 32.18 -8.47 -2.34
C GLN A 17 30.79 -7.86 -2.21
N ARG A 18 30.72 -6.63 -1.72
CA ARG A 18 29.49 -5.84 -1.69
C ARG A 18 29.51 -4.83 -2.81
N THR A 19 28.42 -4.75 -3.56
CA THR A 19 28.26 -3.71 -4.58
C THR A 19 27.48 -2.56 -3.96
N TYR A 20 28.04 -1.36 -4.04
CA TYR A 20 27.36 -0.13 -3.67
C TYR A 20 26.90 0.53 -4.96
N VAL A 21 25.59 0.60 -5.14
CA VAL A 21 24.94 1.23 -6.29
C VAL A 21 24.09 2.36 -5.73
N ASP A 22 24.11 3.52 -6.40
CA ASP A 22 23.18 4.59 -6.10
C ASP A 22 21.80 4.15 -6.59
N LEU A 23 20.86 4.00 -5.66
CA LEU A 23 19.51 3.54 -5.97
C LEU A 23 18.71 4.70 -6.58
N PRO A 24 17.85 4.44 -7.59
CA PRO A 24 16.95 5.47 -8.10
C PRO A 24 15.86 5.80 -7.08
N ASP A 25 15.34 7.03 -7.14
CA ASP A 25 14.21 7.46 -6.31
C ASP A 25 12.89 6.87 -6.83
N THR A 26 12.80 6.64 -8.14
CA THR A 26 11.63 6.08 -8.82
C THR A 26 12.00 5.14 -9.95
N LEU A 27 11.14 4.15 -10.17
CA LEU A 27 11.14 3.33 -11.36
C LEU A 27 9.98 3.75 -12.27
N ARG A 28 10.31 4.06 -13.53
CA ARG A 28 9.33 4.24 -14.60
C ARG A 28 9.16 2.90 -15.31
N VAL A 29 8.04 2.25 -15.08
CA VAL A 29 7.76 0.91 -15.60
C VAL A 29 6.91 0.99 -16.86
N ARG A 30 7.44 0.52 -17.98
CA ARG A 30 6.70 0.43 -19.25
C ARG A 30 6.03 -0.93 -19.39
N PHE A 31 4.73 -0.93 -19.69
CA PHE A 31 3.95 -2.14 -19.92
C PHE A 31 2.76 -1.89 -20.87
N SER A 32 2.15 -2.96 -21.36
CA SER A 32 0.91 -2.90 -22.14
C SER A 32 -0.27 -3.12 -21.20
N ASP A 33 -1.16 -2.15 -21.09
CA ASP A 33 -2.26 -2.17 -20.11
C ASP A 33 -3.50 -2.85 -20.67
N GLU A 34 -3.83 -4.02 -20.13
CA GLU A 34 -5.02 -4.77 -20.56
C GLU A 34 -6.34 -4.08 -20.20
N THR A 35 -6.35 -3.23 -19.16
CA THR A 35 -7.53 -2.44 -18.75
C THR A 35 -7.78 -1.26 -19.70
N ASN A 36 -6.75 -0.81 -20.42
CA ASN A 36 -6.81 0.25 -21.41
C ASN A 36 -6.49 -0.26 -22.83
N SER A 37 -7.23 -1.27 -23.29
CA SER A 37 -7.15 -1.79 -24.68
C SER A 37 -5.74 -2.19 -25.15
N TRP A 38 -4.88 -2.64 -24.23
CA TRP A 38 -3.49 -3.03 -24.50
C TRP A 38 -2.60 -1.90 -25.02
N GLU A 39 -2.99 -0.65 -24.78
CA GLU A 39 -2.16 0.50 -25.10
C GLU A 39 -0.87 0.49 -24.28
N SER A 40 0.22 0.95 -24.89
CA SER A 40 1.50 1.10 -24.21
C SER A 40 1.40 2.26 -23.22
N THR A 41 1.58 1.98 -21.94
CA THR A 41 1.52 2.98 -20.87
C THR A 41 2.74 2.87 -19.95
N GLU A 42 2.86 3.83 -19.03
CA GLU A 42 3.95 3.93 -18.08
C GLU A 42 3.39 4.11 -16.65
N LYS A 43 3.81 3.28 -15.70
CA LYS A 43 3.52 3.44 -14.26
C LYS A 43 4.76 3.91 -13.54
N ILE A 44 4.65 5.01 -12.79
CA ILE A 44 5.74 5.55 -11.97
C ILE A 44 5.60 4.96 -10.57
N ILE A 45 6.62 4.24 -10.12
CA ILE A 45 6.63 3.56 -8.83
C ILE A 45 7.79 4.12 -8.01
N PRO A 46 7.54 4.75 -6.85
CA PRO A 46 8.60 5.23 -5.97
C PRO A 46 9.40 4.05 -5.40
N TRP A 47 10.69 4.27 -5.18
CA TRP A 47 11.56 3.26 -4.58
C TRP A 47 11.12 2.95 -3.14
N LEU A 48 11.47 1.74 -2.68
CA LEU A 48 11.17 1.28 -1.33
C LEU A 48 11.62 2.29 -0.27
N ARG A 49 10.67 2.78 0.53
CA ARG A 49 10.90 3.76 1.62
C ARG A 49 11.43 5.13 1.15
N HIS A 50 11.28 5.47 -0.13
CA HIS A 50 11.59 6.81 -0.60
C HIS A 50 10.53 7.81 -0.09
N GLU A 51 10.99 8.88 0.55
CA GLU A 51 10.17 9.99 1.00
C GLU A 51 10.85 11.29 0.57
N GLY A 52 10.21 12.05 -0.32
CA GLY A 52 10.75 13.33 -0.78
C GLY A 52 10.55 13.59 -2.28
N PRO A 53 11.18 14.66 -2.81
CA PRO A 53 11.19 14.91 -4.25
C PRO A 53 11.91 13.77 -5.00
N ILE A 54 11.60 13.65 -6.29
CA ILE A 54 12.14 12.61 -7.16
C ILE A 54 13.18 13.28 -8.06
N ASP A 55 14.46 12.96 -7.87
CA ASP A 55 15.57 13.53 -8.64
C ASP A 55 16.14 12.52 -9.64
N LEU A 56 16.16 11.23 -9.29
CA LEU A 56 16.65 10.13 -10.13
C LEU A 56 15.53 9.14 -10.48
N THR A 57 15.28 8.97 -11.79
CA THR A 57 14.33 7.98 -12.31
C THR A 57 15.04 7.02 -13.25
N GLU A 58 14.85 5.72 -13.04
CA GLU A 58 15.30 4.68 -13.94
C GLU A 58 14.13 4.02 -14.69
N GLU A 59 14.38 3.58 -15.91
CA GLU A 59 13.38 2.87 -16.71
C GLU A 59 13.48 1.36 -16.48
N LEU A 60 12.34 0.74 -16.19
CA LEU A 60 12.22 -0.72 -16.03
C LEU A 60 11.22 -1.26 -17.05
N SER A 61 11.66 -2.12 -17.95
CA SER A 61 10.74 -2.88 -18.82
C SER A 61 10.43 -4.24 -18.21
N ILE A 62 9.14 -4.55 -18.05
CA ILE A 62 8.67 -5.86 -17.59
C ILE A 62 7.97 -6.52 -18.77
N GLN A 63 8.44 -7.71 -19.17
CA GLN A 63 7.85 -8.47 -20.27
C GLN A 63 6.88 -9.52 -19.72
N GLY A 64 5.75 -9.68 -20.39
CA GLY A 64 4.78 -10.75 -20.11
C GLY A 64 3.77 -10.46 -18.99
N LYS A 65 3.82 -9.29 -18.35
CA LYS A 65 2.79 -8.82 -17.41
C LYS A 65 2.07 -7.61 -18.00
N THR A 66 0.73 -7.64 -17.92
CA THR A 66 -0.15 -6.63 -18.52
C THR A 66 -1.16 -6.03 -17.54
N ASP A 67 -1.37 -6.70 -16.41
CA ASP A 67 -2.11 -6.15 -15.27
C ASP A 67 -1.24 -5.10 -14.54
N PRO A 68 -1.71 -3.85 -14.37
CA PRO A 68 -0.99 -2.78 -13.65
C PRO A 68 -0.64 -3.12 -12.19
N ASP A 69 -1.40 -3.98 -11.53
CA ASP A 69 -1.16 -4.39 -10.15
C ASP A 69 -0.04 -5.43 -10.07
N GLU A 70 -0.07 -6.43 -10.95
CA GLU A 70 0.99 -7.43 -11.05
C GLU A 70 2.33 -6.84 -11.50
N VAL A 71 2.28 -5.80 -12.34
CA VAL A 71 3.44 -5.03 -12.78
C VAL A 71 4.09 -4.30 -11.61
N GLU A 72 3.30 -3.73 -10.70
CA GLU A 72 3.82 -3.08 -9.50
C GLU A 72 4.46 -4.09 -8.54
N ILE A 73 3.80 -5.23 -8.29
CA ILE A 73 4.34 -6.30 -7.45
C ILE A 73 5.68 -6.81 -8.02
N GLU A 74 5.81 -6.95 -9.34
CA GLU A 74 7.06 -7.35 -9.98
C GLU A 74 8.16 -6.30 -9.88
N ALA A 75 7.80 -5.02 -10.03
CA ALA A 75 8.76 -3.94 -9.85
C ALA A 75 9.31 -3.93 -8.41
N VAL A 76 8.41 -4.07 -7.42
CA VAL A 76 8.78 -4.14 -6.00
C VAL A 76 9.62 -5.40 -5.70
N ARG A 77 9.31 -6.54 -6.33
CA ARG A 77 10.15 -7.75 -6.27
C ARG A 77 11.58 -7.43 -6.69
N ARG A 78 11.79 -6.75 -7.82
CA ARG A 78 13.13 -6.35 -8.30
C ARG A 78 13.81 -5.35 -7.36
N MET A 79 13.07 -4.39 -6.79
CA MET A 79 13.63 -3.46 -5.78
C MET A 79 14.15 -4.22 -4.55
N HIS A 80 13.40 -5.23 -4.07
CA HIS A 80 13.86 -6.10 -3.00
C HIS A 80 15.06 -6.96 -3.40
N GLU A 81 15.16 -7.41 -4.66
CA GLU A 81 16.33 -8.15 -5.13
C GLU A 81 17.58 -7.30 -5.05
N VAL A 82 17.53 -6.05 -5.52
CA VAL A 82 18.64 -5.11 -5.43
C VAL A 82 19.01 -4.83 -3.97
N SER A 83 18.01 -4.62 -3.11
CA SER A 83 18.22 -4.23 -1.71
C SER A 83 18.72 -5.38 -0.82
N LEU A 84 18.18 -6.59 -0.99
CA LEU A 84 18.45 -7.75 -0.14
C LEU A 84 19.59 -8.64 -0.69
N ARG A 85 19.97 -8.48 -1.96
CA ARG A 85 21.06 -9.26 -2.60
C ARG A 85 22.25 -8.41 -3.08
N PRO A 86 22.79 -7.46 -2.29
CA PRO A 86 23.94 -6.63 -2.70
C PRO A 86 25.27 -7.39 -2.66
N ASP A 87 25.33 -8.48 -1.88
CA ASP A 87 26.55 -9.22 -1.61
C ASP A 87 26.72 -10.41 -2.56
N ARG A 88 27.91 -10.52 -3.15
CA ARG A 88 28.38 -11.66 -3.93
C ARG A 88 29.48 -12.39 -3.16
N PHE A 89 29.41 -13.71 -3.14
CA PHE A 89 30.37 -14.56 -2.45
C PHE A 89 31.00 -15.55 -3.41
N SER A 90 32.33 -15.65 -3.41
CA SER A 90 33.06 -16.67 -4.17
C SER A 90 33.93 -17.57 -3.29
N VAL A 91 34.03 -18.85 -3.66
CA VAL A 91 34.91 -19.84 -3.02
C VAL A 91 35.45 -20.80 -4.05
N ILE A 92 36.52 -21.49 -3.69
CA ILE A 92 36.96 -22.70 -4.38
C ILE A 92 36.57 -23.90 -3.51
N GLN A 93 35.73 -24.79 -4.05
CA GLN A 93 35.39 -26.05 -3.42
C GLN A 93 36.25 -27.14 -4.04
N ASP A 94 36.91 -27.94 -3.18
CA ASP A 94 37.82 -29.00 -3.62
C ASP A 94 37.07 -30.33 -3.74
N GLY A 95 37.44 -31.14 -4.74
CA GLY A 95 36.97 -32.52 -4.90
C GLY A 95 35.79 -32.69 -5.87
N ALA A 96 35.65 -33.91 -6.39
CA ALA A 96 34.69 -34.26 -7.43
C ALA A 96 33.28 -34.59 -6.91
N ALA A 97 33.11 -34.81 -5.60
CA ALA A 97 31.84 -35.12 -4.97
C ALA A 97 31.05 -33.82 -4.72
N ARG A 98 30.41 -33.31 -5.77
CA ARG A 98 29.59 -32.10 -5.73
C ARG A 98 28.17 -32.43 -6.18
N VAL A 99 27.19 -31.97 -5.40
CA VAL A 99 25.77 -32.12 -5.72
C VAL A 99 25.17 -30.81 -6.24
N ALA A 100 25.58 -29.67 -5.70
CA ALA A 100 24.98 -28.37 -6.04
C ALA A 100 25.25 -27.99 -7.49
N THR A 101 24.30 -27.41 -8.21
CA THR A 101 24.45 -26.91 -9.59
C THR A 101 24.07 -25.43 -9.70
N ARG A 102 24.25 -24.84 -10.89
CA ARG A 102 23.88 -23.45 -11.12
C ARG A 102 22.38 -23.28 -10.91
N GLY A 103 21.98 -22.32 -10.09
CA GLY A 103 20.59 -22.06 -9.69
C GLY A 103 20.23 -22.65 -8.32
N ASP A 104 20.99 -23.63 -7.83
CA ASP A 104 20.66 -24.28 -6.56
C ASP A 104 20.92 -23.38 -5.36
N MET A 105 20.12 -23.61 -4.32
CA MET A 105 20.28 -22.96 -3.02
C MET A 105 21.20 -23.82 -2.15
N VAL A 106 22.21 -23.17 -1.58
CA VAL A 106 23.18 -23.76 -0.68
C VAL A 106 23.25 -22.96 0.61
N MET A 107 23.67 -23.62 1.69
CA MET A 107 23.97 -22.94 2.95
C MET A 107 25.46 -22.63 3.01
N LEU A 108 25.78 -21.38 3.33
CA LEU A 108 27.12 -20.86 3.46
C LEU A 108 27.39 -20.52 4.93
N SER A 109 28.37 -21.21 5.51
CA SER A 109 28.93 -20.85 6.80
C SER A 109 30.39 -20.45 6.63
N HIS A 110 30.81 -19.34 7.24
CA HIS A 110 32.21 -18.94 7.25
C HIS A 110 32.47 -17.96 8.39
N TYR A 111 33.62 -18.10 9.06
CA TYR A 111 34.04 -17.24 10.17
C TYR A 111 34.21 -15.75 9.80
N VAL A 112 34.18 -15.41 8.50
CA VAL A 112 34.26 -14.01 8.01
C VAL A 112 32.87 -13.38 7.96
N LEU A 113 31.82 -14.20 7.79
CA LEU A 113 30.44 -13.76 7.78
C LEU A 113 29.91 -13.63 9.20
N ASP A 114 30.17 -14.64 10.02
CA ASP A 114 29.80 -14.64 11.43
C ASP A 114 30.84 -15.45 12.22
N SER A 115 31.38 -14.82 13.26
CA SER A 115 32.34 -15.44 14.18
C SER A 115 31.72 -16.45 15.14
N ALA A 116 30.40 -16.44 15.31
CA ALA A 116 29.69 -17.41 16.16
C ALA A 116 29.56 -18.79 15.49
N GLN A 117 29.72 -18.85 14.16
CA GLN A 117 29.65 -20.08 13.39
C GLN A 117 30.95 -20.87 13.48
N VAL A 118 30.84 -22.14 13.89
CA VAL A 118 31.97 -23.09 13.90
C VAL A 118 31.68 -24.22 12.92
N ALA A 119 32.61 -24.45 12.00
CA ALA A 119 32.56 -25.58 11.09
C ALA A 119 33.41 -26.73 11.62
N ALA A 120 32.74 -27.84 11.94
CA ALA A 120 33.36 -29.06 12.45
C ALA A 120 32.91 -30.29 11.66
N ARG A 121 33.71 -31.34 11.69
CA ARG A 121 33.37 -32.68 11.20
C ARG A 121 32.93 -33.54 12.38
N VAL A 122 31.83 -34.28 12.19
CA VAL A 122 31.40 -35.30 13.14
C VAL A 122 32.37 -36.48 13.08
N VAL A 123 33.01 -36.78 14.20
CA VAL A 123 33.98 -37.88 14.36
C VAL A 123 33.25 -39.16 14.71
N LEU A 124 32.33 -39.08 15.67
CA LEU A 124 31.59 -40.21 16.20
C LEU A 124 30.18 -39.76 16.58
N THR A 125 29.22 -40.66 16.38
CA THR A 125 27.85 -40.52 16.89
C THR A 125 27.53 -41.73 17.77
N GLU A 126 27.11 -41.47 19.00
CA GLU A 126 26.64 -42.50 19.93
C GLU A 126 25.27 -42.10 20.48
N GLY A 127 24.22 -42.74 19.98
CA GLY A 127 22.84 -42.33 20.26
C GLY A 127 22.58 -40.89 19.82
N ALA A 128 22.20 -40.04 20.78
CA ALA A 128 21.98 -38.60 20.55
C ALA A 128 23.24 -37.74 20.76
N ALA A 129 24.36 -38.33 21.19
CA ALA A 129 25.61 -37.61 21.38
C ALA A 129 26.43 -37.64 20.08
N ALA A 130 27.02 -36.50 19.73
CA ALA A 130 27.97 -36.36 18.64
C ALA A 130 29.28 -35.75 19.15
N GLU A 131 30.40 -36.36 18.78
CA GLU A 131 31.74 -35.83 19.02
C GLU A 131 32.23 -35.11 17.76
N LEU A 132 32.73 -33.89 17.94
CA LEU A 132 33.23 -33.03 16.88
C LEU A 132 34.77 -33.00 16.86
N ASP A 133 35.33 -32.78 15.66
CA ASP A 133 36.77 -32.65 15.46
C ASP A 133 37.36 -31.32 15.98
N GLU A 134 36.49 -30.32 16.18
CA GLU A 134 36.84 -28.96 16.61
C GLU A 134 36.28 -28.66 18.01
N GLU A 135 37.02 -27.88 18.80
CA GLU A 135 36.56 -27.34 20.07
C GLU A 135 35.77 -26.05 19.86
N PHE A 136 34.67 -25.90 20.60
CA PHE A 136 33.86 -24.68 20.59
C PHE A 136 33.44 -24.33 22.02
N GLN A 137 33.11 -23.06 22.23
CA GLN A 137 32.75 -22.53 23.54
C GLN A 137 31.23 -22.41 23.69
N MET A 138 30.66 -23.11 24.65
CA MET A 138 29.26 -22.95 25.04
C MET A 138 29.12 -21.99 26.23
N ILE A 139 28.29 -20.97 26.07
CA ILE A 139 28.01 -19.94 27.07
C ILE A 139 26.65 -20.23 27.70
N ALA A 140 26.56 -20.10 29.03
CA ALA A 140 25.32 -20.29 29.76
C ALA A 140 24.21 -19.34 29.28
N GLY A 141 23.00 -19.86 29.08
CA GLY A 141 21.83 -19.08 28.66
C GLY A 141 21.72 -18.84 27.15
N GLN A 142 22.68 -19.31 26.34
CA GLN A 142 22.59 -19.26 24.88
C GLN A 142 22.02 -20.57 24.33
N ILE A 143 21.30 -20.47 23.22
CA ILE A 143 20.76 -21.61 22.48
C ILE A 143 21.67 -21.88 21.29
N TYR A 144 22.08 -23.14 21.13
CA TYR A 144 22.97 -23.58 20.06
C TYR A 144 22.22 -24.54 19.14
N ALA A 145 22.55 -24.48 17.86
CA ALA A 145 22.06 -25.39 16.84
C ALA A 145 23.23 -26.03 16.09
N LEU A 146 23.03 -27.25 15.62
CA LEU A 146 23.93 -27.95 14.73
C LEU A 146 23.19 -28.24 13.43
N ARG A 147 23.76 -27.76 12.33
CA ARG A 147 23.31 -28.09 10.98
C ARG A 147 24.18 -29.20 10.40
N PHE A 148 23.54 -30.25 9.92
CA PHE A 148 24.22 -31.39 9.30
C PHE A 148 23.40 -31.92 8.14
N ARG A 149 24.00 -32.83 7.38
CA ARG A 149 23.37 -33.48 6.23
C ARG A 149 23.12 -34.94 6.57
N VAL A 150 21.87 -35.37 6.43
CA VAL A 150 21.44 -36.75 6.64
C VAL A 150 21.22 -37.38 5.29
N PHE A 151 21.75 -38.58 5.08
CA PHE A 151 21.56 -39.36 3.86
C PHE A 151 20.65 -40.55 4.18
N ASP A 152 19.54 -40.69 3.46
CA ASP A 152 18.61 -41.80 3.64
C ASP A 152 19.08 -43.03 2.85
N GLY A 153 20.06 -43.74 3.41
CA GLY A 153 20.67 -44.92 2.80
C GLY A 153 21.79 -44.63 1.80
N VAL A 154 22.26 -45.68 1.13
CA VAL A 154 23.46 -45.64 0.27
C VAL A 154 23.19 -45.00 -1.09
N ASP A 155 21.92 -45.01 -1.54
CA ASP A 155 21.50 -44.47 -2.84
C ASP A 155 21.18 -42.97 -2.78
N ASP A 156 21.03 -42.40 -1.58
CA ASP A 156 20.82 -40.98 -1.40
C ASP A 156 22.15 -40.21 -1.52
N VAL A 157 22.42 -39.73 -2.72
CA VAL A 157 23.61 -38.90 -3.00
C VAL A 157 23.41 -37.42 -2.66
N ILE A 158 22.16 -36.98 -2.44
CA ILE A 158 21.83 -35.58 -2.17
C ILE A 158 21.66 -35.35 -0.68
N GLY A 159 21.06 -36.21 0.11
CA GLY A 159 20.82 -35.96 1.52
C GLY A 159 19.91 -34.76 1.81
N ALA A 160 19.33 -34.75 2.99
CA ALA A 160 18.58 -33.62 3.51
C ALA A 160 19.45 -32.78 4.44
N SER A 161 19.42 -31.45 4.26
CA SER A 161 19.99 -30.51 5.23
C SER A 161 19.03 -30.38 6.41
N VAL A 162 19.50 -30.75 7.60
CA VAL A 162 18.71 -30.77 8.84
C VAL A 162 19.37 -29.88 9.88
N VAL A 163 18.56 -29.18 10.67
CA VAL A 163 19.01 -28.37 11.81
C VAL A 163 18.44 -29.00 13.08
N ALA A 164 19.30 -29.23 14.07
CA ALA A 164 18.90 -29.75 15.36
C ALA A 164 19.43 -28.86 16.49
N GLN A 165 18.62 -28.70 17.53
CA GLN A 165 19.06 -28.00 18.73
C GLN A 165 20.05 -28.88 19.50
N VAL A 166 21.14 -28.28 19.96
CA VAL A 166 22.17 -28.99 20.72
C VAL A 166 22.34 -28.41 22.10
N SER A 167 22.69 -29.29 23.04
CA SER A 167 23.15 -28.93 24.37
C SER A 167 24.53 -29.55 24.61
N GLY A 168 25.28 -28.99 25.55
CA GLY A 168 26.59 -29.50 25.92
C GLY A 168 27.06 -28.88 27.21
N THR A 169 28.26 -29.28 27.63
CA THR A 169 28.88 -28.73 28.84
C THR A 169 29.29 -27.28 28.60
N ILE A 170 28.88 -26.39 29.52
CA ILE A 170 29.29 -24.97 29.50
C ILE A 170 30.82 -24.89 29.58
N GLY A 171 31.41 -24.04 28.75
CA GLY A 171 32.86 -23.95 28.55
C GLY A 171 33.29 -24.53 27.20
N THR A 172 34.57 -24.89 27.10
CA THR A 172 35.13 -25.47 25.88
C THR A 172 34.80 -26.96 25.84
N THR A 173 34.09 -27.39 24.80
CA THR A 173 33.69 -28.79 24.60
C THR A 173 33.80 -29.18 23.13
N ARG A 174 33.88 -30.49 22.91
CA ARG A 174 33.79 -31.16 21.58
C ARG A 174 32.56 -32.04 21.48
N LEU A 175 31.89 -32.25 22.61
CA LEU A 175 30.74 -33.13 22.76
C LEU A 175 29.48 -32.29 22.76
N VAL A 176 28.54 -32.66 21.89
CA VAL A 176 27.17 -32.14 21.89
C VAL A 176 26.17 -33.26 22.01
N THR A 177 25.08 -33.01 22.72
CA THR A 177 23.89 -33.85 22.73
C THR A 177 22.80 -33.17 21.90
N ILE A 178 22.35 -33.87 20.86
CA ILE A 178 21.26 -33.47 19.99
C ILE A 178 19.95 -33.67 20.75
N LEU A 179 19.22 -32.59 21.01
CA LEU A 179 18.01 -32.62 21.84
C LEU A 179 16.76 -32.88 21.03
N ASP A 180 16.57 -32.13 19.96
CA ASP A 180 15.43 -32.30 19.05
C ASP A 180 15.74 -31.73 17.67
N THR A 181 15.11 -32.31 16.66
CA THR A 181 15.20 -31.88 15.27
C THR A 181 14.12 -30.83 15.06
N VAL A 182 14.49 -29.56 15.07
CA VAL A 182 13.49 -28.49 14.92
C VAL A 182 13.33 -28.20 13.44
N ASP A 183 12.15 -28.51 12.90
CA ASP A 183 11.80 -28.32 11.49
C ASP A 183 11.64 -26.83 11.08
N ARG A 184 11.97 -25.89 11.99
CA ARG A 184 11.88 -24.44 11.77
C ARG A 184 13.01 -23.68 12.49
N PRO A 185 13.58 -22.65 11.87
CA PRO A 185 14.78 -21.98 12.37
C PRO A 185 14.47 -21.19 13.64
N TYR A 186 15.29 -21.39 14.66
CA TYR A 186 15.48 -20.41 15.71
C TYR A 186 15.99 -19.10 15.09
N LEU A 187 15.58 -17.98 15.69
CA LEU A 187 16.05 -16.63 15.33
C LEU A 187 17.50 -16.48 15.83
N GLY A 188 18.44 -17.04 15.07
CA GLY A 188 19.88 -17.00 15.31
C GLY A 188 20.60 -17.35 14.00
N GLU A 189 21.76 -16.73 13.77
CA GLU A 189 22.51 -16.76 12.49
C GLU A 189 23.18 -18.13 12.23
N ASP A 190 22.36 -19.16 11.99
CA ASP A 190 22.79 -20.57 11.91
C ASP A 190 23.60 -20.88 10.63
N SER A 191 23.25 -20.29 9.48
CA SER A 191 24.14 -20.09 8.31
C SER A 191 23.43 -19.23 7.26
N PHE A 192 24.18 -18.64 6.32
CA PHE A 192 23.62 -17.78 5.28
C PHE A 192 23.14 -18.59 4.07
N ALA A 193 21.86 -18.47 3.70
CA ALA A 193 21.36 -19.06 2.45
C ALA A 193 21.90 -18.29 1.24
N ALA A 194 22.41 -19.00 0.23
CA ALA A 194 22.95 -18.40 -0.98
C ALA A 194 22.55 -19.18 -2.24
N HIS A 195 22.32 -18.48 -3.34
CA HIS A 195 22.08 -19.10 -4.66
C HIS A 195 23.37 -19.18 -5.46
N ILE A 196 23.61 -20.31 -6.13
CA ILE A 196 24.75 -20.46 -7.05
C ILE A 196 24.43 -19.77 -8.38
N ILE A 197 25.21 -18.75 -8.72
CA ILE A 197 25.05 -18.01 -9.99
C ILE A 197 25.95 -18.55 -11.09
N ALA A 198 27.14 -19.06 -10.73
CA ALA A 198 28.10 -19.59 -11.67
C ALA A 198 28.97 -20.67 -11.02
N VAL A 199 29.41 -21.58 -11.88
CA VAL A 199 30.22 -22.75 -11.54
C VAL A 199 31.29 -22.85 -12.62
N GLU A 200 32.54 -22.63 -12.25
CA GLU A 200 33.66 -22.61 -13.18
C GLU A 200 34.69 -23.67 -12.76
N PRO A 201 35.22 -24.48 -13.70
CA PRO A 201 36.26 -25.44 -13.38
C PRO A 201 37.54 -24.71 -12.96
N ALA A 202 38.21 -25.22 -11.93
CA ALA A 202 39.52 -24.77 -11.48
C ALA A 202 40.55 -25.91 -11.58
N GLU A 203 41.78 -25.65 -11.18
CA GLU A 203 42.85 -26.66 -11.09
C GLU A 203 42.56 -27.68 -9.97
N ASP A 204 43.29 -28.80 -9.96
CA ASP A 204 43.22 -29.83 -8.91
C ASP A 204 41.84 -30.45 -8.66
N MET A 205 41.02 -30.63 -9.70
CA MET A 205 39.63 -31.10 -9.58
C MET A 205 38.77 -30.23 -8.66
N ALA A 206 39.13 -28.94 -8.51
CA ALA A 206 38.38 -27.96 -7.76
C ALA A 206 37.45 -27.16 -8.67
N VAL A 207 36.50 -26.46 -8.06
CA VAL A 207 35.51 -25.64 -8.76
C VAL A 207 35.40 -24.29 -8.08
N HIS A 208 35.43 -23.22 -8.87
CA HIS A 208 35.12 -21.88 -8.42
C HIS A 208 33.60 -21.69 -8.45
N LEU A 209 33.04 -21.43 -7.27
CA LEU A 209 31.61 -21.19 -7.08
C LEU A 209 31.38 -19.71 -6.82
N ALA A 210 30.61 -19.08 -7.69
CA ALA A 210 30.09 -17.74 -7.46
C ALA A 210 28.65 -17.83 -6.97
N ARG A 211 28.32 -17.10 -5.91
CA ARG A 211 27.02 -17.14 -5.24
C ARG A 211 26.54 -15.74 -4.89
N VAL A 212 25.23 -15.61 -4.71
CA VAL A 212 24.56 -14.39 -4.26
C VAL A 212 23.69 -14.71 -3.03
N ASN A 213 23.43 -13.73 -2.18
CA ASN A 213 22.51 -13.91 -1.04
C ASN A 213 21.16 -14.49 -1.51
N GLY A 214 20.67 -15.51 -0.81
CA GLY A 214 19.40 -16.16 -1.07
C GLY A 214 18.21 -15.23 -0.84
N ALA A 215 18.28 -14.37 0.19
CA ALA A 215 17.18 -13.53 0.65
C ALA A 215 15.85 -14.32 0.79
N PRO A 216 15.79 -15.35 1.66
CA PRO A 216 14.56 -16.12 1.85
C PRO A 216 13.44 -15.19 2.35
N GLY A 217 12.29 -15.19 1.64
CA GLY A 217 11.14 -14.34 1.96
C GLY A 217 10.97 -13.11 1.07
N LEU A 218 11.89 -12.85 0.12
CA LEU A 218 11.76 -11.77 -0.86
C LEU A 218 10.42 -11.79 -1.59
N ASP A 219 10.00 -12.96 -2.08
CA ASP A 219 8.75 -13.11 -2.81
C ASP A 219 7.53 -12.83 -1.93
N ALA A 220 7.60 -13.18 -0.65
CA ALA A 220 6.55 -12.88 0.31
C ALA A 220 6.46 -11.37 0.61
N LEU A 221 7.60 -10.67 0.68
CA LEU A 221 7.64 -9.21 0.85
C LEU A 221 7.04 -8.49 -0.36
N ALA A 222 7.35 -8.96 -1.58
CA ALA A 222 6.79 -8.38 -2.80
C ALA A 222 5.27 -8.53 -2.86
N VAL A 223 4.73 -9.69 -2.51
CA VAL A 223 3.27 -9.93 -2.49
C VAL A 223 2.57 -9.20 -1.34
N ALA A 224 3.26 -8.96 -0.23
CA ALA A 224 2.72 -8.21 0.90
C ALA A 224 2.66 -6.69 0.64
N HIS A 225 3.23 -6.21 -0.47
CA HIS A 225 3.18 -4.81 -0.86
C HIS A 225 1.74 -4.38 -1.17
N VAL A 226 1.34 -3.23 -0.63
CA VAL A 226 0.04 -2.64 -0.92
C VAL A 226 0.15 -1.88 -2.23
N VAL A 227 -0.51 -2.40 -3.27
CA VAL A 227 -0.52 -1.82 -4.61
C VAL A 227 -1.19 -0.44 -4.60
N SER A 228 -0.59 0.50 -5.32
CA SER A 228 -1.13 1.84 -5.50
C SER A 228 -2.29 1.87 -6.49
N ASP A 229 -3.28 2.74 -6.25
CA ASP A 229 -4.40 2.94 -7.17
C ASP A 229 -3.89 3.29 -8.57
N TRP A 230 -4.32 2.54 -9.59
CA TRP A 230 -3.95 2.75 -10.97
C TRP A 230 -4.98 3.58 -11.73
N THR A 231 -4.50 4.57 -12.49
CA THR A 231 -5.30 5.27 -13.50
C THR A 231 -4.49 5.36 -14.80
N PRO A 232 -5.06 4.98 -15.95
CA PRO A 232 -4.39 5.10 -17.25
C PRO A 232 -4.28 6.55 -17.74
N ILE A 233 -4.92 7.50 -17.05
CA ILE A 233 -4.89 8.92 -17.42
C ILE A 233 -3.54 9.52 -17.01
N ILE A 234 -2.79 10.00 -18.01
CA ILE A 234 -1.58 10.78 -17.80
C ILE A 234 -1.96 12.22 -17.44
N GLY A 235 -1.82 12.58 -16.17
CA GLY A 235 -2.10 13.92 -15.64
C GLY A 235 -3.14 13.93 -14.52
N GLU A 236 -3.35 15.08 -13.88
CA GLU A 236 -4.40 15.20 -12.86
C GLU A 236 -5.78 15.18 -13.51
N ALA A 237 -6.67 14.35 -12.97
CA ALA A 237 -8.08 14.42 -13.32
C ALA A 237 -8.59 15.82 -12.99
N SER A 238 -9.08 16.55 -14.00
CA SER A 238 -9.74 17.84 -13.76
C SER A 238 -10.89 17.62 -12.77
N PRO A 239 -11.02 18.48 -11.74
CA PRO A 239 -12.15 18.35 -10.82
C PRO A 239 -13.43 18.38 -11.65
N SER A 240 -14.31 17.41 -11.44
CA SER A 240 -15.60 17.39 -12.12
C SER A 240 -16.39 18.62 -11.68
N PHE A 241 -16.40 19.65 -12.51
CA PHE A 241 -17.38 20.71 -12.36
C PHE A 241 -18.73 20.08 -12.65
N GLY A 242 -19.52 19.82 -11.60
CA GLY A 242 -20.93 19.51 -11.77
C GLY A 242 -21.52 20.58 -12.69
N LEU A 243 -22.29 20.15 -13.70
CA LEU A 243 -22.98 21.11 -14.57
C LEU A 243 -23.73 22.11 -13.66
N PRO A 244 -23.59 23.43 -13.89
CA PRO A 244 -24.31 24.40 -13.08
C PRO A 244 -25.81 24.13 -13.21
N SER A 245 -26.51 24.03 -12.07
CA SER A 245 -27.95 23.81 -12.06
C SER A 245 -28.66 24.96 -12.78
N VAL A 246 -29.64 24.62 -13.62
CA VAL A 246 -30.38 25.57 -14.45
C VAL A 246 -31.77 25.77 -13.86
N SER A 247 -32.20 27.03 -13.77
CA SER A 247 -33.59 27.38 -13.42
C SER A 247 -34.48 27.28 -14.65
N GLU A 248 -35.61 26.60 -14.51
CA GLU A 248 -36.57 26.35 -15.58
C GLU A 248 -37.96 26.86 -15.20
N LEU A 249 -38.74 27.32 -16.19
CA LEU A 249 -40.13 27.71 -15.99
C LEU A 249 -41.01 26.45 -16.13
N ALA A 250 -41.65 26.05 -15.02
CA ALA A 250 -42.46 24.83 -14.94
C ALA A 250 -43.85 25.00 -15.56
N GLY A 251 -44.38 26.23 -15.58
CA GLY A 251 -45.65 26.54 -16.24
C GLY A 251 -46.25 27.89 -15.83
N ILE A 252 -47.29 28.31 -16.56
CA ILE A 252 -48.12 29.47 -16.25
C ILE A 252 -49.57 28.99 -16.28
N ASP A 253 -50.32 29.26 -15.23
CA ASP A 253 -51.74 28.92 -15.10
C ASP A 253 -52.56 30.13 -14.65
N ILE A 254 -53.87 30.06 -14.86
CA ILE A 254 -54.83 31.11 -14.46
C ILE A 254 -55.90 30.46 -13.59
N ASP A 255 -55.86 30.75 -12.29
CA ASP A 255 -56.89 30.30 -11.34
C ASP A 255 -57.83 31.48 -11.01
N GLY A 256 -58.98 31.50 -11.69
CA GLY A 256 -59.96 32.58 -11.56
C GLY A 256 -59.42 33.93 -12.03
N THR A 257 -59.07 34.82 -11.09
CA THR A 257 -58.50 36.15 -11.37
C THR A 257 -57.00 36.24 -11.05
N GLU A 258 -56.38 35.15 -10.62
CA GLU A 258 -54.96 35.10 -10.26
C GLU A 258 -54.13 34.40 -11.34
N ILE A 259 -52.92 34.91 -11.60
CA ILE A 259 -51.95 34.28 -12.50
C ILE A 259 -50.94 33.54 -11.63
N VAL A 260 -50.84 32.22 -11.83
CA VAL A 260 -49.91 31.35 -11.11
C VAL A 260 -48.73 31.03 -12.02
N ILE A 261 -47.51 31.23 -11.53
CA ILE A 261 -46.28 30.91 -12.28
C ILE A 261 -45.50 29.88 -11.49
N GLY A 262 -45.33 28.70 -12.07
CA GLY A 262 -44.48 27.64 -11.55
C GLY A 262 -43.08 27.75 -12.13
N ALA A 263 -42.06 27.62 -11.29
CA ALA A 263 -40.68 27.50 -11.71
C ALA A 263 -39.95 26.48 -10.83
N SER A 264 -39.01 25.75 -11.42
CA SER A 264 -38.26 24.68 -10.79
C SER A 264 -36.77 24.80 -11.08
N VAL A 265 -35.94 24.14 -10.28
CA VAL A 265 -34.50 24.03 -10.51
C VAL A 265 -34.16 22.57 -10.75
N THR A 266 -33.48 22.28 -11.85
CA THR A 266 -33.03 20.92 -12.17
C THR A 266 -31.55 20.78 -11.85
N GLY A 267 -31.18 19.69 -11.16
CA GLY A 267 -29.79 19.30 -10.94
C GLY A 267 -29.20 19.63 -9.56
N SER A 268 -29.99 20.08 -8.57
CA SER A 268 -29.58 20.12 -7.15
C SER A 268 -30.78 20.39 -6.23
N ASP A 269 -30.88 19.64 -5.11
CA ASP A 269 -31.93 19.85 -4.08
C ASP A 269 -31.64 21.06 -3.16
N ALA A 270 -30.46 21.69 -3.30
CA ALA A 270 -29.98 22.75 -2.42
C ALA A 270 -30.07 24.17 -3.02
N ILE A 271 -30.60 24.32 -4.24
CA ILE A 271 -30.73 25.61 -4.92
C ILE A 271 -32.21 25.97 -5.05
N TYR A 272 -32.56 27.18 -4.63
CA TYR A 272 -33.93 27.69 -4.66
C TYR A 272 -34.02 28.93 -5.54
N ILE A 273 -35.20 29.14 -6.12
CA ILE A 273 -35.52 30.38 -6.85
C ILE A 273 -35.69 31.50 -5.83
N ARG A 274 -34.98 32.62 -6.03
CA ARG A 274 -35.03 33.79 -5.14
C ARG A 274 -36.25 34.67 -5.43
N SER A 275 -36.43 35.06 -6.70
CA SER A 275 -37.61 35.79 -7.15
C SER A 275 -37.86 35.59 -8.64
N ILE A 276 -39.11 35.78 -9.05
CA ILE A 276 -39.60 35.79 -10.43
C ILE A 276 -40.16 37.18 -10.69
N ARG A 277 -39.59 37.88 -11.67
CA ARG A 277 -40.10 39.18 -12.13
C ARG A 277 -41.04 38.96 -13.31
N VAL A 278 -42.24 39.51 -13.21
CA VAL A 278 -43.30 39.42 -14.22
C VAL A 278 -43.64 40.82 -14.69
N GLU A 279 -43.40 41.11 -15.95
CA GLU A 279 -43.87 42.34 -16.58
C GLU A 279 -45.25 42.08 -17.21
N HIS A 280 -46.26 42.85 -16.81
CA HIS A 280 -47.63 42.69 -17.29
C HIS A 280 -48.24 44.04 -17.69
N ARG A 281 -49.36 44.02 -18.40
CA ARG A 281 -50.10 45.25 -18.72
C ARG A 281 -51.58 45.01 -18.59
N MET A 282 -52.23 45.86 -17.79
CA MET A 282 -53.68 45.82 -17.64
C MET A 282 -54.37 46.32 -18.91
N LEU A 283 -55.51 45.70 -19.24
CA LEU A 283 -56.30 46.10 -20.41
C LEU A 283 -56.74 47.57 -20.26
N GLY A 284 -56.37 48.41 -21.23
CA GLY A 284 -56.66 49.85 -21.24
C GLY A 284 -55.61 50.75 -20.55
N ALA A 285 -54.58 50.18 -19.91
CA ALA A 285 -53.48 50.97 -19.32
C ALA A 285 -52.51 51.47 -20.40
N ALA A 286 -51.94 52.67 -20.22
CA ALA A 286 -51.01 53.28 -21.18
C ALA A 286 -49.55 52.75 -21.06
N ALA A 287 -49.18 52.16 -19.92
CA ALA A 287 -47.85 51.60 -19.65
C ALA A 287 -47.97 50.18 -19.07
N GLY A 288 -46.88 49.41 -19.19
CA GLY A 288 -46.73 48.14 -18.46
C GLY A 288 -46.44 48.38 -16.98
N ASP A 289 -46.70 47.36 -16.19
CA ASP A 289 -46.44 47.28 -14.75
C ASP A 289 -45.58 46.04 -14.46
N THR A 290 -44.97 45.97 -13.29
CA THR A 290 -44.07 44.89 -12.91
C THR A 290 -44.46 44.31 -11.56
N ALA A 291 -44.69 43.00 -11.52
CA ALA A 291 -44.88 42.24 -10.29
C ALA A 291 -43.62 41.42 -9.98
N GLU A 292 -43.25 41.31 -8.71
CA GLU A 292 -42.18 40.43 -8.25
C GLU A 292 -42.76 39.36 -7.32
N ILE A 293 -42.63 38.11 -7.72
CA ILE A 293 -43.04 36.94 -6.95
C ILE A 293 -41.80 36.40 -6.25
N LEU A 294 -41.77 36.42 -4.92
CA LEU A 294 -40.67 35.86 -4.15
C LEU A 294 -40.75 34.33 -4.16
N GLY A 295 -39.61 33.66 -4.33
CA GLY A 295 -39.57 32.20 -4.22
C GLY A 295 -39.67 31.75 -2.75
N SER A 296 -40.07 30.50 -2.54
CA SER A 296 -40.37 29.94 -1.21
C SER A 296 -39.16 29.81 -0.27
N SER A 297 -37.95 30.14 -0.73
CA SER A 297 -36.73 30.13 0.08
C SER A 297 -36.19 31.54 0.26
N GLY A 298 -36.50 32.14 1.41
CA GLY A 298 -35.88 33.39 1.89
C GLY A 298 -36.70 34.66 1.68
N ALA A 299 -37.92 34.71 2.23
CA ALA A 299 -38.76 35.91 2.13
C ALA A 299 -38.15 37.11 2.87
N ALA A 300 -37.49 36.90 4.02
CA ALA A 300 -36.77 37.94 4.76
C ALA A 300 -35.86 37.35 5.85
N ALA A 301 -34.97 38.17 6.42
CA ALA A 301 -34.18 37.82 7.61
C ALA A 301 -34.43 38.84 8.73
N ALA A 302 -35.07 38.43 9.81
CA ALA A 302 -35.32 39.28 10.96
C ALA A 302 -34.07 39.35 11.86
N THR A 303 -33.39 40.48 11.81
CA THR A 303 -32.20 40.80 12.63
C THR A 303 -32.54 41.54 13.93
N GLN A 304 -33.82 41.83 14.14
CA GLN A 304 -34.38 42.42 15.36
C GLN A 304 -35.47 41.52 15.94
N ASN A 305 -35.87 41.80 17.19
CA ASN A 305 -36.91 41.04 17.88
C ASN A 305 -38.28 41.30 17.24
N ILE A 306 -38.92 40.26 16.71
CA ILE A 306 -40.22 40.33 16.02
C ILE A 306 -41.25 39.38 16.65
N GLY A 307 -42.54 39.68 16.45
CA GLY A 307 -43.61 38.73 16.78
C GLY A 307 -43.62 37.56 15.81
N LEU A 308 -43.53 36.33 16.32
CA LEU A 308 -43.58 35.09 15.54
C LEU A 308 -45.03 34.60 15.35
N SER A 309 -45.94 35.52 15.04
CA SER A 309 -47.34 35.21 14.75
C SER A 309 -47.97 36.26 13.86
N ARG A 310 -49.01 35.85 13.13
CA ARG A 310 -49.80 36.67 12.21
C ARG A 310 -48.96 37.25 11.06
N ALA A 311 -49.61 38.06 10.23
CA ALA A 311 -48.93 38.82 9.20
C ALA A 311 -47.93 39.79 9.83
N ALA A 312 -46.71 39.81 9.29
CA ALA A 312 -45.67 40.76 9.69
C ALA A 312 -44.94 41.30 8.46
N THR A 313 -44.27 42.44 8.65
CA THR A 313 -43.39 43.02 7.64
C THR A 313 -41.97 43.01 8.20
N VAL A 314 -41.03 42.41 7.48
CA VAL A 314 -39.61 42.36 7.85
C VAL A 314 -38.81 43.07 6.76
N ASP A 315 -38.07 44.11 7.12
CA ASP A 315 -37.27 44.93 6.21
C ASP A 315 -38.03 45.42 4.96
N GLY A 316 -39.29 45.80 5.15
CA GLY A 316 -40.18 46.28 4.09
C GLY A 316 -40.87 45.19 3.27
N VAL A 317 -40.58 43.91 3.54
CA VAL A 317 -41.22 42.77 2.88
C VAL A 317 -42.44 42.31 3.66
N VAL A 318 -43.62 42.36 3.04
CA VAL A 318 -44.86 41.80 3.62
C VAL A 318 -44.80 40.28 3.53
N LEU A 319 -44.87 39.61 4.67
CA LEU A 319 -44.80 38.16 4.74
C LEU A 319 -46.18 37.53 4.54
N THR A 320 -46.25 36.52 3.68
CA THR A 320 -47.46 35.75 3.36
C THR A 320 -47.36 34.32 3.90
N ASP A 321 -48.50 33.62 3.95
CA ASP A 321 -48.57 32.22 4.39
C ASP A 321 -47.56 31.34 3.63
N GLY A 322 -46.80 30.52 4.38
CA GLY A 322 -45.79 29.63 3.81
C GLY A 322 -44.41 30.27 3.59
N SER A 323 -44.26 31.58 3.77
CA SER A 323 -42.97 32.26 3.65
C SER A 323 -41.94 31.70 4.64
N ARG A 324 -40.72 31.40 4.17
CA ARG A 324 -39.60 31.03 5.04
C ARG A 324 -38.79 32.25 5.45
N VAL A 325 -38.68 32.49 6.77
CA VAL A 325 -37.99 33.64 7.36
C VAL A 325 -36.91 33.16 8.31
N LEU A 326 -35.69 33.68 8.13
CA LEU A 326 -34.60 33.46 9.07
C LEU A 326 -34.72 34.47 10.22
N VAL A 327 -34.88 33.98 11.45
CA VAL A 327 -35.01 34.81 12.65
C VAL A 327 -33.74 34.68 13.48
N THR A 328 -33.03 35.80 13.68
CA THR A 328 -31.72 35.82 14.37
C THR A 328 -31.62 36.87 15.48
N GLY A 329 -32.56 37.81 15.54
CA GLY A 329 -32.56 38.92 16.50
C GLY A 329 -33.51 38.79 17.69
N GLN A 330 -33.97 37.58 18.06
CA GLN A 330 -34.90 37.42 19.19
C GLN A 330 -34.22 37.67 20.53
N SER A 331 -34.97 38.24 21.48
CA SER A 331 -34.51 38.45 22.85
C SER A 331 -34.30 37.13 23.61
N ASP A 332 -35.11 36.11 23.29
CA ASP A 332 -34.87 34.74 23.70
C ASP A 332 -34.16 34.01 22.56
N GLY A 333 -32.88 33.72 22.76
CA GLY A 333 -32.04 33.07 21.75
C GLY A 333 -32.54 31.67 21.35
N THR A 334 -33.37 31.02 22.18
CA THR A 334 -33.98 29.73 21.81
C THR A 334 -35.00 29.90 20.69
N GLN A 335 -35.57 31.09 20.49
CA GLN A 335 -36.54 31.42 19.44
C GLN A 335 -35.89 31.82 18.11
N ASN A 336 -34.55 31.83 18.03
CA ASN A 336 -33.87 31.98 16.75
C ASN A 336 -33.99 30.70 15.91
N GLY A 337 -34.02 30.85 14.60
CA GLY A 337 -34.16 29.74 13.66
C GLY A 337 -34.94 30.11 12.41
N ILE A 338 -35.21 29.12 11.57
CA ILE A 338 -35.99 29.30 10.35
C ILE A 338 -37.46 28.99 10.66
N TYR A 339 -38.33 29.93 10.32
CA TYR A 339 -39.77 29.84 10.54
C TYR A 339 -40.52 29.82 9.21
N ILE A 340 -41.66 29.12 9.20
CA ILE A 340 -42.68 29.17 8.17
C ILE A 340 -43.79 30.09 8.71
N VAL A 341 -44.08 31.14 7.95
CA VAL A 341 -45.04 32.19 8.31
C VAL A 341 -46.47 31.65 8.19
N GLU A 342 -47.27 31.92 9.23
CA GLU A 342 -48.71 31.70 9.26
C GLU A 342 -49.39 33.03 9.64
N THR A 343 -50.02 33.69 8.68
CA THR A 343 -50.65 35.00 8.79
C THR A 343 -51.93 34.99 9.63
N ALA A 344 -52.56 33.83 9.79
CA ALA A 344 -53.71 33.59 10.66
C ALA A 344 -53.32 33.03 12.05
N GLY A 345 -52.05 32.71 12.30
CA GLY A 345 -51.64 31.87 13.43
C GLY A 345 -50.24 32.14 13.97
N ALA A 346 -49.73 31.24 14.81
CA ALA A 346 -48.35 31.27 15.26
C ALA A 346 -47.45 30.66 14.18
N TRP A 347 -46.27 31.22 13.97
CA TRP A 347 -45.34 30.69 12.98
C TRP A 347 -44.77 29.35 13.44
N SER A 348 -44.66 28.41 12.52
CA SER A 348 -44.10 27.07 12.79
C SER A 348 -42.62 27.04 12.43
N ARG A 349 -41.82 26.21 13.12
CA ARG A 349 -40.41 26.03 12.73
C ARG A 349 -40.33 25.24 11.43
N ALA A 350 -39.47 25.67 10.51
CA ALA A 350 -39.20 24.90 9.31
C ALA A 350 -38.54 23.56 9.71
N PRO A 351 -38.98 22.42 9.16
CA PRO A 351 -38.29 21.15 9.35
C PRO A 351 -36.87 21.27 8.78
N GLY A 352 -35.88 20.70 9.49
CA GLY A 352 -34.52 20.57 8.97
C GLY A 352 -34.54 19.73 7.70
N GLY A 353 -33.95 20.26 6.63
CA GLY A 353 -33.75 19.53 5.38
C GLY A 353 -32.61 18.52 5.50
#